data_AF-A0A1W6AQW6-F1
#
_entry.id   AF-A0A1W6AQW6-F1
#
_cell.length_a   1.000
_cell.length_b   1.000
_cell.length_c   1.000
_cell.angle_alpha   90.00
_cell.angle_beta   90.00
_cell.angle_gamma   90.00
#
_symmetry.space_group_name_H-M   'P 1'
#
loop_
_entity.id
_entity.type
_entity.pdbx_description
1 polymer ?
#
loop_
_entity_poly.entity_id
_entity_poly.type
_entity_poly.pdbx_seq_one_letter_code
_entity_poly.pdbx_strand_id
1 'polypeptide(L)'
;MSNAVPAEISVQLSQALNVIEHHLGSTLLAVHLYGSALDGGLKPCSDIDLLVTVTAQLDETVRQALFVDFLEVSASPGQSEALRALEVTIVVYGDVVPWRYPARRELQFGEWQRKDILAGIFEPATTDVDLAILLTKARQHSLALAGSAAEDFFNPVPESDLFKALADTLKLWNSQPDWAGDERNVVLTLSRIWYSAATGKIAPKDVAANWVMERLPVQHQPVLLEAQQAYLGQGMDCLASRADQLTAFIYFVKHEAASLLGSTPMMSKTKLGITKYSIVTNSTDSVTLRLMTEHDLAMLYEWLNRSHIVEWWGGEEARPTLADVQEQYLPSVLAQESVTPYIAMLNGEPIGYAQSYVALGSGDGWWEEETDPGVRGIDQSLANASQLGKGLGTKLVRALVELLFNDPEVTKIQTDPSPSNLRAIRCYEKAGFERQGTVTTPDGPAVYMVQTRQAFERTRSDA
;
A
#
# COMPACT_ATOMS: atom_id res chain seq x y z
N MET A 1 -10.48 -3.49 -28.66
CA MET A 1 -10.24 -2.08 -28.28
C MET A 1 -10.48 -1.23 -29.51
N SER A 2 -11.15 -0.08 -29.34
CA SER A 2 -11.38 0.86 -30.43
C SER A 2 -10.15 1.75 -30.55
N ASN A 3 -9.48 1.78 -31.71
CA ASN A 3 -8.40 2.74 -32.00
C ASN A 3 -8.95 4.10 -32.46
N ALA A 4 -10.23 4.36 -32.20
CA ALA A 4 -10.90 5.58 -32.60
C ALA A 4 -11.48 6.28 -31.37
N VAL A 5 -11.38 7.61 -31.38
CA VAL A 5 -12.03 8.50 -30.42
C VAL A 5 -13.55 8.21 -30.41
N PRO A 6 -14.15 7.93 -29.24
CA PRO A 6 -15.60 7.79 -29.15
C PRO A 6 -16.32 9.05 -29.66
N ALA A 7 -17.32 8.87 -30.51
CA ALA A 7 -18.05 9.99 -31.12
C ALA A 7 -18.65 10.94 -30.06
N GLU A 8 -19.08 10.39 -28.94
CA GLU A 8 -19.67 11.12 -27.81
C GLU A 8 -18.72 12.14 -27.15
N ILE A 9 -17.39 11.95 -27.20
CA ILE A 9 -16.42 12.91 -26.63
C ILE A 9 -15.72 13.75 -27.68
N SER A 10 -15.96 13.51 -28.98
CA SER A 10 -15.18 14.10 -30.08
C SER A 10 -15.19 15.64 -30.08
N VAL A 11 -16.34 16.25 -29.79
CA VAL A 11 -16.49 17.71 -29.74
C VAL A 11 -15.73 18.30 -28.55
N GLN A 12 -15.97 17.76 -27.35
CA GLN A 12 -15.28 18.21 -26.12
C GLN A 12 -13.76 18.01 -26.23
N LEU A 13 -13.33 16.87 -26.78
CA LEU A 13 -11.93 16.58 -27.00
C LEU A 13 -11.28 17.61 -27.94
N SER A 14 -11.98 17.99 -29.01
CA SER A 14 -11.50 19.03 -29.92
C SER A 14 -11.37 20.39 -29.22
N GLN A 15 -12.30 20.72 -28.30
CA GLN A 15 -12.22 21.94 -27.50
C GLN A 15 -11.03 21.90 -26.53
N ALA A 16 -10.80 20.78 -25.84
CA ALA A 16 -9.65 20.60 -24.96
C ALA A 16 -8.32 20.71 -25.73
N LEU A 17 -8.24 20.12 -26.93
CA LEU A 17 -7.07 20.25 -27.81
C LEU A 17 -6.83 21.69 -28.26
N ASN A 18 -7.89 22.48 -28.52
CA ASN A 18 -7.73 23.90 -28.85
C ASN A 18 -7.16 24.70 -27.67
N VAL A 19 -7.58 24.41 -26.43
CA VAL A 19 -7.00 25.02 -25.22
C VAL A 19 -5.52 24.66 -25.11
N ILE A 20 -5.18 23.38 -25.27
CA ILE A 20 -3.78 22.91 -25.22
C ILE A 20 -2.94 23.61 -26.30
N GLU A 21 -3.39 23.63 -27.55
CA GLU A 21 -2.65 24.23 -28.66
C GLU A 21 -2.50 25.75 -28.49
N HIS A 22 -3.53 26.43 -27.98
CA HIS A 22 -3.49 27.87 -27.75
C HIS A 22 -2.37 28.27 -26.77
N HIS A 23 -2.24 27.54 -25.66
CA HIS A 23 -1.27 27.84 -24.61
C HIS A 23 0.10 27.22 -24.87
N LEU A 24 0.15 26.03 -25.48
CA LEU A 24 1.36 25.20 -25.50
C LEU A 24 1.90 24.93 -26.90
N GLY A 25 1.24 25.35 -27.99
CA GLY A 25 1.56 24.93 -29.36
C GLY A 25 3.03 25.08 -29.76
N SER A 26 3.75 26.08 -29.23
CA SER A 26 5.18 26.28 -29.50
C SER A 26 6.12 25.28 -28.81
N THR A 27 5.65 24.60 -27.76
CA THR A 27 6.40 23.63 -26.94
C THR A 27 5.80 22.24 -26.96
N LEU A 28 4.61 22.07 -27.52
CA LEU A 28 3.86 20.83 -27.55
C LEU A 28 4.59 19.76 -28.37
N LEU A 29 4.79 18.60 -27.77
CA LEU A 29 5.39 17.44 -28.43
C LEU A 29 4.37 16.36 -28.75
N ALA A 30 3.46 16.09 -27.81
CA ALA A 30 2.47 15.04 -27.97
C ALA A 30 1.25 15.26 -27.07
N VAL A 31 0.12 14.73 -27.50
CA VAL A 31 -1.10 14.58 -26.69
C VAL A 31 -1.62 13.17 -26.86
N HIS A 32 -1.82 12.47 -25.74
CA HIS A 32 -2.35 11.11 -25.72
C HIS A 32 -3.68 11.07 -24.98
N LEU A 33 -4.72 10.55 -25.64
CA LEU A 33 -5.94 10.11 -24.98
C LEU A 33 -5.69 8.72 -24.38
N TYR A 34 -6.02 8.52 -23.12
CA TYR A 34 -5.89 7.21 -22.47
C TYR A 34 -7.09 6.92 -21.56
N GLY A 35 -6.97 5.85 -20.76
CA GLY A 35 -7.97 5.53 -19.73
C GLY A 35 -9.31 5.05 -20.29
N SER A 36 -10.40 5.39 -19.60
CA SER A 36 -11.68 4.67 -19.78
C SER A 36 -12.31 4.87 -21.17
N ALA A 37 -11.94 5.94 -21.88
CA ALA A 37 -12.35 6.20 -23.26
C ALA A 37 -11.90 5.11 -24.24
N LEU A 38 -10.77 4.46 -23.97
CA LEU A 38 -10.16 3.44 -24.83
C LEU A 38 -10.20 2.03 -24.21
N ASP A 39 -10.17 1.97 -22.88
CA ASP A 39 -10.05 0.74 -22.11
C ASP A 39 -11.21 0.58 -21.10
N GLY A 40 -12.13 -0.35 -21.38
CA GLY A 40 -13.35 -0.59 -20.58
C GLY A 40 -14.59 0.22 -21.02
N GLY A 41 -14.39 1.27 -21.82
CA GLY A 41 -15.45 2.11 -22.40
C GLY A 41 -16.04 3.11 -21.41
N LEU A 42 -16.47 4.26 -21.93
CA LEU A 42 -17.02 5.36 -21.14
C LEU A 42 -18.29 4.94 -20.40
N LYS A 43 -18.30 5.20 -19.09
CA LYS A 43 -19.47 5.05 -18.21
C LYS A 43 -20.10 6.42 -17.95
N PRO A 44 -21.28 6.53 -17.32
CA PRO A 44 -21.96 7.81 -17.15
C PRO A 44 -21.11 8.89 -16.47
N CYS A 45 -20.32 8.52 -15.45
CA CYS A 45 -19.43 9.44 -14.74
C CYS A 45 -17.96 9.35 -15.16
N SER A 46 -17.64 8.67 -16.28
CA SER A 46 -16.26 8.64 -16.80
C SER A 46 -15.80 10.03 -17.21
N ASP A 47 -14.55 10.31 -16.87
CA ASP A 47 -13.69 11.40 -17.30
C ASP A 47 -13.08 11.14 -18.69
N ILE A 48 -12.44 12.19 -19.22
CA ILE A 48 -11.57 12.15 -20.40
C ILE A 48 -10.14 12.38 -19.92
N ASP A 49 -9.31 11.33 -19.99
CA ASP A 49 -7.92 11.33 -19.53
C ASP A 49 -6.96 11.77 -20.66
N LEU A 50 -6.25 12.87 -20.45
CA LEU A 50 -5.26 13.41 -21.40
C LEU A 50 -3.88 13.49 -20.77
N LEU A 51 -2.89 12.91 -21.45
CA LEU A 51 -1.47 13.12 -21.16
C LEU A 51 -0.88 14.06 -22.20
N VAL A 52 -0.40 15.22 -21.76
CA VAL A 52 0.22 16.24 -22.61
C VAL A 52 1.71 16.28 -22.32
N THR A 53 2.53 16.29 -23.37
CA THR A 53 3.99 16.39 -23.23
C THR A 53 4.54 17.61 -23.92
N VAL A 54 5.38 18.36 -23.21
CA VAL A 54 6.00 19.60 -23.68
C VAL A 54 7.53 19.52 -23.63
N THR A 55 8.21 20.39 -24.38
CA THR A 55 9.69 20.47 -24.42
C THR A 55 10.31 21.15 -23.21
N ALA A 56 9.58 22.05 -22.53
CA ALA A 56 10.11 22.88 -21.46
C ALA A 56 9.05 23.14 -20.38
N GLN A 57 9.51 23.56 -19.20
CA GLN A 57 8.65 23.99 -18.09
C GLN A 57 7.75 25.15 -18.51
N LEU A 58 6.56 25.21 -17.91
CA LEU A 58 5.56 26.22 -18.22
C LEU A 58 5.89 27.52 -17.47
N ASP A 59 5.67 28.66 -18.12
CA ASP A 59 5.58 29.92 -17.38
C ASP A 59 4.38 29.86 -16.43
N GLU A 60 4.52 30.40 -15.23
CA GLU A 60 3.48 30.34 -14.20
C GLU A 60 2.17 30.97 -14.68
N THR A 61 2.25 32.07 -15.45
CA THR A 61 1.08 32.76 -16.01
C THR A 61 0.34 31.84 -16.99
N VAL A 62 1.08 31.11 -17.83
CA VAL A 62 0.51 30.15 -18.79
C VAL A 62 -0.10 28.96 -18.05
N ARG A 63 0.59 28.45 -17.01
CA ARG A 63 0.09 27.33 -16.20
C ARG A 63 -1.24 27.69 -15.52
N GLN A 64 -1.34 28.88 -14.94
CA GLN A 64 -2.58 29.35 -14.31
C GLN A 64 -3.70 29.58 -15.33
N ALA A 65 -3.38 30.16 -16.50
CA ALA A 65 -4.36 30.33 -17.57
C ALA A 65 -4.91 28.99 -18.08
N LEU A 66 -4.05 27.96 -18.22
CA LEU A 66 -4.47 26.60 -18.56
C LEU A 66 -5.49 26.03 -17.58
N PHE A 67 -5.25 26.16 -16.26
CA PHE A 67 -6.21 25.70 -15.26
C PHE A 67 -7.59 26.36 -15.44
N VAL A 68 -7.61 27.68 -15.66
CA VAL A 68 -8.85 28.44 -15.84
C VAL A 68 -9.56 28.03 -17.14
N ASP A 69 -8.85 27.96 -18.25
CA ASP A 69 -9.45 27.64 -19.55
C ASP A 69 -9.92 26.19 -19.63
N PHE A 70 -9.26 25.24 -18.94
CA PHE A 70 -9.78 23.88 -18.82
C PHE A 70 -11.12 23.81 -18.08
N LEU A 71 -11.43 24.73 -17.16
CA LEU A 71 -12.74 24.78 -16.51
C LEU A 71 -13.88 25.09 -17.48
N GLU A 72 -13.61 25.79 -18.59
CA GLU A 72 -14.60 26.15 -19.61
C GLU A 72 -15.01 24.95 -20.48
N VAL A 73 -14.13 23.96 -20.58
CA VAL A 73 -14.30 22.76 -21.42
C VAL A 73 -14.43 21.48 -20.60
N SER A 74 -14.61 21.60 -19.29
CA SER A 74 -14.78 20.50 -18.34
C SER A 74 -16.01 20.74 -17.47
N ALA A 75 -16.66 19.67 -17.02
CA ALA A 75 -17.75 19.75 -16.05
C ALA A 75 -17.63 18.64 -15.01
N SER A 76 -18.08 18.91 -13.78
CA SER A 76 -18.02 17.92 -12.72
C SER A 76 -18.82 16.67 -13.10
N PRO A 77 -18.40 15.46 -12.70
CA PRO A 77 -19.03 14.22 -13.16
C PRO A 77 -20.56 14.22 -12.96
N GLY A 78 -21.29 13.97 -14.05
CA GLY A 78 -22.75 13.92 -14.05
C GLY A 78 -23.49 15.26 -13.98
N GLN A 79 -22.79 16.41 -13.98
CA GLN A 79 -23.41 17.74 -13.94
C GLN A 79 -23.74 18.32 -15.32
N SER A 80 -23.32 17.67 -16.40
CA SER A 80 -23.57 18.12 -17.77
C SER A 80 -23.87 16.94 -18.69
N GLU A 81 -24.83 17.13 -19.60
CA GLU A 81 -25.13 16.17 -20.67
C GLU A 81 -24.14 16.30 -21.85
N ALA A 82 -23.45 17.44 -21.95
CA ALA A 82 -22.57 17.76 -23.08
C ALA A 82 -21.08 17.65 -22.74
N LEU A 83 -20.71 17.85 -21.48
CA LEU A 83 -19.32 17.86 -21.02
C LEU A 83 -19.11 16.81 -19.93
N ARG A 84 -18.08 16.00 -20.11
CA ARG A 84 -17.52 15.13 -19.06
C ARG A 84 -16.47 15.89 -18.25
N ALA A 85 -16.05 15.31 -17.14
CA ALA A 85 -14.87 15.79 -16.44
C ALA A 85 -13.64 15.58 -17.34
N LEU A 86 -12.76 16.58 -17.43
CA LEU A 86 -11.42 16.40 -17.97
C LEU A 86 -10.46 16.07 -16.83
N GLU A 87 -9.55 15.14 -17.11
CA GLU A 87 -8.34 14.94 -16.32
C GLU A 87 -7.15 15.17 -17.25
N VAL A 88 -6.34 16.20 -16.97
CA VAL A 88 -5.21 16.57 -17.84
C VAL A 88 -3.92 16.58 -17.03
N THR A 89 -3.01 15.68 -17.38
CA THR A 89 -1.66 15.64 -16.83
C THR A 89 -0.67 16.19 -17.85
N ILE A 90 0.12 17.19 -17.45
CA ILE A 90 1.17 17.76 -18.31
C ILE A 90 2.54 17.38 -17.74
N VAL A 91 3.42 16.87 -18.60
CA VAL A 91 4.81 16.53 -18.25
C VAL A 91 5.79 17.20 -19.19
N VAL A 92 6.96 17.55 -18.67
CA VAL A 92 8.11 17.99 -19.48
C VAL A 92 8.86 16.74 -19.95
N TYR A 93 9.13 16.63 -21.25
CA TYR A 93 9.75 15.43 -21.83
C TYR A 93 11.07 15.07 -21.15
N GLY A 94 11.93 16.06 -20.90
CA GLY A 94 13.24 15.87 -20.25
C GLY A 94 13.15 15.44 -18.77
N ASP A 95 12.00 15.64 -18.12
CA ASP A 95 11.78 15.21 -16.73
C ASP A 95 11.28 13.75 -16.64
N VAL A 96 10.87 13.17 -17.78
CA VAL A 96 10.35 11.80 -17.88
C VAL A 96 11.27 10.90 -18.70
N VAL A 97 12.04 11.44 -19.64
CA VAL A 97 12.93 10.69 -20.53
C VAL A 97 14.38 11.18 -20.39
N PRO A 98 15.32 10.36 -19.90
CA PRO A 98 15.14 8.96 -19.49
C PRO A 98 14.36 8.80 -18.18
N TRP A 99 13.62 7.68 -18.06
CA TRP A 99 12.77 7.40 -16.90
C TRP A 99 13.53 7.39 -15.56
N ARG A 100 12.94 8.05 -14.55
CA ARG A 100 13.39 8.06 -13.15
C ARG A 100 12.17 8.13 -12.22
N TYR A 101 12.20 7.35 -11.14
CA TYR A 101 11.14 7.34 -10.13
C TYR A 101 11.51 8.14 -8.87
N PRO A 102 10.60 8.97 -8.32
CA PRO A 102 9.36 9.44 -8.95
C PRO A 102 9.66 10.47 -10.04
N ALA A 103 8.79 10.54 -11.05
CA ALA A 103 8.90 11.57 -12.10
C ALA A 103 8.23 12.87 -11.64
N ARG A 104 8.46 13.95 -12.39
CA ARG A 104 7.84 15.26 -12.14
C ARG A 104 6.69 15.49 -13.11
N ARG A 105 5.54 15.96 -12.60
CA ARG A 105 4.48 16.56 -13.42
C ARG A 105 4.55 18.07 -13.32
N GLU A 106 4.23 18.70 -14.44
CA GLU A 106 4.22 20.15 -14.57
C GLU A 106 2.86 20.74 -14.23
N LEU A 107 1.78 19.99 -14.51
CA LEU A 107 0.40 20.34 -14.16
C LEU A 107 -0.43 19.05 -14.02
N GLN A 108 -1.36 19.04 -13.07
CA GLN A 108 -2.48 18.08 -13.01
C GLN A 108 -3.76 18.90 -12.89
N PHE A 109 -4.66 18.78 -13.86
CA PHE A 109 -6.00 19.34 -13.81
C PHE A 109 -7.00 18.22 -13.54
N GLY A 110 -7.98 18.51 -12.69
CA GLY A 110 -9.17 17.69 -12.53
C GLY A 110 -10.27 18.42 -11.76
N GLU A 111 -11.50 17.93 -11.89
CA GLU A 111 -12.69 18.58 -11.33
C GLU A 111 -12.68 18.68 -9.79
N TRP A 112 -11.90 17.84 -9.10
CA TRP A 112 -11.72 17.92 -7.65
C TRP A 112 -11.04 19.23 -7.21
N GLN A 113 -10.31 19.89 -8.12
CA GLN A 113 -9.63 21.17 -7.86
C GLN A 113 -10.48 22.39 -8.23
N ARG A 114 -11.68 22.22 -8.81
CA ARG A 114 -12.47 23.34 -9.37
C ARG A 114 -12.68 24.49 -8.38
N LYS A 115 -12.97 24.18 -7.12
CA LYS A 115 -13.19 25.21 -6.08
C LYS A 115 -11.93 26.03 -5.82
N ASP A 116 -10.79 25.38 -5.76
CA ASP A 116 -9.49 26.01 -5.50
C ASP A 116 -9.08 26.86 -6.71
N ILE A 117 -9.21 26.33 -7.93
CA ILE A 117 -8.92 27.06 -9.17
C ILE A 117 -9.77 28.33 -9.26
N LEU A 118 -11.08 28.25 -8.96
CA LEU A 118 -11.98 29.42 -8.95
C LEU A 118 -11.63 30.42 -7.84
N ALA A 119 -10.99 29.98 -6.76
CA ALA A 119 -10.46 30.83 -5.71
C ALA A 119 -9.06 31.40 -6.02
N GLY A 120 -8.49 31.07 -7.20
CA GLY A 120 -7.13 31.47 -7.59
C GLY A 120 -6.02 30.68 -6.88
N ILE A 121 -6.35 29.49 -6.37
CA ILE A 121 -5.40 28.57 -5.73
C ILE A 121 -5.07 27.48 -6.76
N PHE A 122 -3.81 27.44 -7.17
CA PHE A 122 -3.33 26.52 -8.21
C PHE A 122 -2.27 25.58 -7.64
N GLU A 123 -2.39 24.30 -7.95
CA GLU A 123 -1.41 23.32 -7.53
C GLU A 123 -0.07 23.54 -8.27
N PRO A 124 1.08 23.53 -7.56
CA PRO A 124 2.37 23.68 -8.21
C PRO A 124 2.82 22.39 -8.92
N ALA A 125 3.71 22.55 -9.89
CA ALA A 125 4.51 21.45 -10.44
C ALA A 125 5.25 20.71 -9.32
N THR A 126 5.14 19.39 -9.29
CA THR A 126 5.62 18.56 -8.19
C THR A 126 6.05 17.17 -8.66
N THR A 127 6.77 16.45 -7.81
CA THR A 127 7.04 15.02 -8.00
C THR A 127 5.75 14.23 -7.78
N ASP A 128 5.49 13.27 -8.64
CA ASP A 128 4.27 12.47 -8.60
C ASP A 128 4.58 10.99 -8.83
N VAL A 129 4.22 10.18 -7.84
CA VAL A 129 4.42 8.73 -7.86
C VAL A 129 3.48 8.03 -8.84
N ASP A 130 2.30 8.62 -9.10
CA ASP A 130 1.27 8.03 -9.96
C ASP A 130 1.65 8.09 -11.44
N LEU A 131 2.64 8.90 -11.81
CA LEU A 131 3.18 8.94 -13.18
C LEU A 131 3.72 7.58 -13.64
N ALA A 132 4.21 6.74 -12.72
CA ALA A 132 4.63 5.38 -13.06
C ALA A 132 3.43 4.52 -13.53
N ILE A 133 2.28 4.64 -12.86
CA ILE A 133 1.04 3.95 -13.20
C ILE A 133 0.48 4.53 -14.50
N LEU A 134 0.39 5.86 -14.59
CA LEU A 134 -0.13 6.59 -15.74
C LEU A 134 0.64 6.25 -17.01
N LEU A 135 1.97 6.36 -17.00
CA LEU A 135 2.79 6.09 -18.19
C LEU A 135 2.76 4.61 -18.56
N THR A 136 2.67 3.70 -17.59
CA THR A 136 2.45 2.27 -17.88
C THR A 136 1.14 2.09 -18.65
N LYS A 137 0.04 2.71 -18.19
CA LYS A 137 -1.25 2.66 -18.90
C LYS A 137 -1.18 3.30 -20.27
N ALA A 138 -0.63 4.51 -20.37
CA ALA A 138 -0.56 5.25 -21.64
C ALA A 138 0.27 4.50 -22.68
N ARG A 139 1.39 3.88 -22.29
CA ARG A 139 2.19 3.04 -23.20
C ARG A 139 1.46 1.80 -23.68
N GLN A 140 0.65 1.18 -22.83
CA GLN A 140 -0.09 -0.04 -23.19
C GLN A 140 -1.34 0.28 -24.03
N HIS A 141 -2.10 1.30 -23.63
CA HIS A 141 -3.44 1.58 -24.12
C HIS A 141 -3.69 3.10 -24.19
N SER A 142 -3.16 3.75 -25.22
CA SER A 142 -3.47 5.15 -25.56
C SER A 142 -3.64 5.36 -27.06
N LEU A 143 -4.22 6.50 -27.41
CA LEU A 143 -4.30 7.03 -28.78
C LEU A 143 -3.53 8.35 -28.84
N ALA A 144 -2.54 8.44 -29.72
CA ALA A 144 -1.88 9.71 -30.00
C ALA A 144 -2.83 10.62 -30.81
N LEU A 145 -3.25 11.72 -30.20
CA LEU A 145 -4.03 12.78 -30.84
C LEU A 145 -3.10 13.79 -31.55
N ALA A 146 -1.88 13.94 -31.02
CA ALA A 146 -0.78 14.68 -31.61
C ALA A 146 0.54 14.00 -31.22
N GLY A 147 1.57 14.15 -32.07
CA GLY A 147 2.89 13.56 -31.82
C GLY A 147 2.97 12.05 -32.07
N SER A 148 4.00 11.41 -31.51
CA SER A 148 4.24 9.96 -31.66
C SER A 148 3.41 9.13 -30.67
N ALA A 149 3.22 7.85 -30.95
CA ALA A 149 2.58 6.92 -30.02
C ALA A 149 3.34 6.82 -28.69
N ALA A 150 2.63 6.69 -27.57
CA ALA A 150 3.25 6.69 -26.23
C ALA A 150 4.28 5.56 -26.04
N GLU A 151 4.07 4.40 -26.69
CA GLU A 151 4.99 3.26 -26.65
C GLU A 151 6.36 3.55 -27.29
N ASP A 152 6.38 4.37 -28.34
CA ASP A 152 7.60 4.81 -29.01
C ASP A 152 8.19 6.06 -28.37
N PHE A 153 7.35 6.86 -27.72
CA PHE A 153 7.71 8.19 -27.24
C PHE A 153 8.37 8.18 -25.85
N PHE A 154 7.87 7.35 -24.93
CA PHE A 154 8.41 7.22 -23.57
C PHE A 154 9.36 6.02 -23.44
N ASN A 155 10.03 5.87 -22.29
CA ASN A 155 10.66 4.60 -21.93
C ASN A 155 9.65 3.70 -21.19
N PRO A 156 9.80 2.36 -21.25
CA PRO A 156 9.03 1.48 -20.38
C PRO A 156 9.36 1.76 -18.91
N VAL A 157 8.33 1.88 -18.09
CA VAL A 157 8.47 1.96 -16.62
C VAL A 157 8.86 0.58 -16.09
N PRO A 158 9.94 0.44 -15.31
CA PRO A 158 10.29 -0.82 -14.66
C PRO A 158 9.16 -1.32 -13.75
N GLU A 159 8.93 -2.63 -13.74
CA GLU A 159 7.89 -3.26 -12.91
C GLU A 159 8.07 -2.94 -11.41
N SER A 160 9.32 -2.82 -10.94
CA SER A 160 9.63 -2.40 -9.57
C SER A 160 9.09 -1.00 -9.24
N ASP A 161 9.18 -0.06 -10.18
CA ASP A 161 8.73 1.32 -9.99
C ASP A 161 7.20 1.39 -10.07
N LEU A 162 6.58 0.58 -10.94
CA LEU A 162 5.12 0.40 -10.95
C LEU A 162 4.62 -0.14 -9.61
N PHE A 163 5.26 -1.17 -9.06
CA PHE A 163 4.87 -1.75 -7.78
C PHE A 163 5.12 -0.80 -6.61
N LYS A 164 6.20 -0.02 -6.67
CA LYS A 164 6.47 1.04 -5.70
C LYS A 164 5.40 2.13 -5.75
N ALA A 165 4.99 2.57 -6.93
CA ALA A 165 3.90 3.51 -7.10
C ALA A 165 2.59 2.98 -6.51
N LEU A 166 2.21 1.73 -6.85
CA LEU A 166 1.02 1.09 -6.29
C LEU A 166 1.08 1.02 -4.75
N ALA A 167 2.24 0.70 -4.17
CA ALA A 167 2.44 0.66 -2.72
C ALA A 167 2.35 2.05 -2.08
N ASP A 168 2.86 3.09 -2.75
CA ASP A 168 2.75 4.47 -2.31
C ASP A 168 1.29 4.96 -2.38
N THR A 169 0.52 4.63 -3.43
CA THR A 169 -0.92 4.95 -3.54
C THR A 169 -1.73 4.32 -2.40
N LEU A 170 -1.37 3.13 -1.92
CA LEU A 170 -2.05 2.50 -0.78
C LEU A 170 -1.94 3.32 0.51
N LYS A 171 -0.98 4.25 0.63
CA LYS A 171 -0.78 5.09 1.82
C LYS A 171 -1.74 6.28 1.90
N LEU A 172 -2.53 6.56 0.85
CA LEU A 172 -3.38 7.76 0.80
C LEU A 172 -4.61 7.68 1.73
N TRP A 173 -5.25 6.51 1.80
CA TRP A 173 -6.55 6.34 2.45
C TRP A 173 -6.43 5.60 3.78
N ASN A 174 -6.22 6.31 4.88
CA ASN A 174 -5.97 5.71 6.20
C ASN A 174 -7.13 5.90 7.19
N SER A 175 -8.03 6.84 6.93
CA SER A 175 -9.17 7.16 7.79
C SER A 175 -10.37 7.64 6.96
N GLN A 176 -11.57 7.58 7.55
CA GLN A 176 -12.81 7.95 6.86
C GLN A 176 -12.79 9.34 6.16
N PRO A 177 -12.20 10.39 6.75
CA PRO A 177 -12.05 11.68 6.06
C PRO A 177 -11.29 11.60 4.72
N ASP A 178 -10.38 10.65 4.55
CA ASP A 178 -9.53 10.56 3.35
C ASP A 178 -10.30 10.11 2.10
N TRP A 179 -11.42 9.40 2.27
CA TRP A 179 -12.25 8.88 1.17
C TRP A 179 -13.69 9.38 1.19
N ALA A 180 -14.02 10.30 2.10
CA ALA A 180 -15.36 10.86 2.21
C ALA A 180 -15.72 11.64 0.94
N GLY A 181 -16.82 11.25 0.30
CA GLY A 181 -17.27 11.83 -0.97
C GLY A 181 -16.62 11.24 -2.23
N ASP A 182 -15.71 10.27 -2.09
CA ASP A 182 -15.09 9.55 -3.22
C ASP A 182 -15.12 8.02 -3.04
N GLU A 183 -16.04 7.52 -2.20
CA GLU A 183 -16.08 6.15 -1.72
C GLU A 183 -16.03 5.11 -2.85
N ARG A 184 -16.85 5.31 -3.89
CA ARG A 184 -16.90 4.42 -5.06
C ARG A 184 -15.57 4.34 -5.79
N ASN A 185 -14.92 5.48 -6.02
CA ASN A 185 -13.66 5.51 -6.75
C ASN A 185 -12.53 4.90 -5.92
N VAL A 186 -12.50 5.13 -4.61
CA VAL A 186 -11.56 4.47 -3.70
C VAL A 186 -11.72 2.95 -3.75
N VAL A 187 -12.94 2.43 -3.65
CA VAL A 187 -13.22 0.99 -3.73
C VAL A 187 -12.70 0.38 -5.04
N LEU A 188 -12.98 1.02 -6.17
CA LEU A 188 -12.57 0.53 -7.49
C LEU A 188 -11.07 0.69 -7.73
N THR A 189 -10.45 1.76 -7.23
CA THR A 189 -9.00 1.97 -7.33
C THR A 189 -8.24 0.97 -6.50
N LEU A 190 -8.63 0.72 -5.24
CA LEU A 190 -8.06 -0.35 -4.42
C LEU A 190 -8.21 -1.73 -5.07
N SER A 191 -9.36 -2.00 -5.70
CA SER A 191 -9.57 -3.24 -6.45
C SER A 191 -8.59 -3.37 -7.64
N ARG A 192 -8.32 -2.27 -8.35
CA ARG A 192 -7.32 -2.24 -9.43
C ARG A 192 -5.89 -2.39 -8.91
N ILE A 193 -5.58 -1.82 -7.75
CA ILE A 193 -4.27 -1.98 -7.12
C ILE A 193 -4.07 -3.45 -6.74
N TRP A 194 -5.04 -4.10 -6.09
CA TRP A 194 -4.96 -5.51 -5.74
C TRP A 194 -4.80 -6.41 -6.98
N TYR A 195 -5.61 -6.17 -8.02
CA TYR A 195 -5.45 -6.86 -9.30
C TYR A 195 -4.03 -6.70 -9.88
N SER A 196 -3.50 -5.48 -9.86
CA SER A 196 -2.19 -5.17 -10.44
C SER A 196 -1.06 -5.81 -9.63
N ALA A 197 -1.14 -5.78 -8.30
CA ALA A 197 -0.21 -6.45 -7.41
C ALA A 197 -0.20 -7.97 -7.63
N ALA A 198 -1.36 -8.58 -7.87
CA ALA A 198 -1.47 -10.03 -8.05
C ALA A 198 -1.05 -10.52 -9.43
N THR A 199 -1.18 -9.68 -10.47
CA THR A 199 -1.06 -10.12 -11.87
C THR A 199 0.08 -9.46 -12.65
N GLY A 200 0.66 -8.38 -12.13
CA GLY A 200 1.61 -7.53 -12.86
C GLY A 200 0.97 -6.76 -14.02
N LYS A 201 -0.37 -6.73 -14.12
CA LYS A 201 -1.12 -6.11 -15.23
C LYS A 201 -2.05 -5.02 -14.73
N ILE A 202 -2.30 -4.03 -15.57
CA ILE A 202 -3.33 -3.02 -15.31
C ILE A 202 -4.61 -3.44 -16.02
N ALA A 203 -5.76 -3.23 -15.37
CA ALA A 203 -7.08 -3.51 -15.93
C ALA A 203 -8.05 -2.36 -15.73
N PRO A 204 -9.14 -2.30 -16.53
CA PRO A 204 -10.30 -1.46 -16.29
C PRO A 204 -10.94 -1.70 -14.90
N LYS A 205 -11.67 -0.69 -14.40
CA LYS A 205 -12.33 -0.70 -13.07
C LYS A 205 -13.27 -1.90 -12.90
N ASP A 206 -14.09 -2.19 -13.91
CA ASP A 206 -15.06 -3.29 -13.89
C ASP A 206 -14.40 -4.67 -13.98
N VAL A 207 -13.37 -4.83 -14.81
CA VAL A 207 -12.58 -6.06 -14.92
C VAL A 207 -11.88 -6.38 -13.60
N ALA A 208 -11.23 -5.38 -12.98
CA ALA A 208 -10.58 -5.55 -11.69
C ALA A 208 -11.61 -5.87 -10.59
N ALA A 209 -12.76 -5.17 -10.57
CA ALA A 209 -13.83 -5.44 -9.62
C ALA A 209 -14.36 -6.88 -9.74
N ASN A 210 -14.59 -7.40 -10.96
CA ASN A 210 -14.99 -8.80 -11.15
C ASN A 210 -13.94 -9.78 -10.63
N TRP A 211 -12.66 -9.52 -10.90
CA TRP A 211 -11.57 -10.37 -10.42
C TRP A 211 -11.48 -10.37 -8.89
N VAL A 212 -11.65 -9.20 -8.26
CA VAL A 212 -11.64 -9.06 -6.80
C VAL A 212 -12.88 -9.72 -6.18
N MET A 213 -14.06 -9.63 -6.81
CA MET A 213 -15.30 -10.22 -6.33
C MET A 213 -15.18 -11.73 -6.08
N GLU A 214 -14.48 -12.46 -6.96
CA GLU A 214 -14.22 -13.90 -6.81
C GLU A 214 -13.35 -14.26 -5.60
N ARG A 215 -12.62 -13.29 -5.05
CA ARG A 215 -11.61 -13.47 -3.99
C ARG A 215 -11.99 -12.81 -2.67
N LEU A 216 -13.00 -11.94 -2.68
CA LEU A 216 -13.48 -11.27 -1.49
C LEU A 216 -14.27 -12.21 -0.58
N PRO A 217 -14.00 -12.18 0.74
CA PRO A 217 -14.92 -12.72 1.73
C PRO A 217 -16.32 -12.12 1.58
N VAL A 218 -17.35 -12.94 1.82
CA VAL A 218 -18.77 -12.58 1.61
C VAL A 218 -19.16 -11.26 2.29
N GLN A 219 -18.61 -10.97 3.45
CA GLN A 219 -18.90 -9.74 4.21
C GLN A 219 -18.49 -8.45 3.48
N HIS A 220 -17.51 -8.50 2.59
CA HIS A 220 -17.00 -7.33 1.85
C HIS A 220 -17.61 -7.20 0.45
N GLN A 221 -18.22 -8.27 -0.08
CA GLN A 221 -18.81 -8.28 -1.42
C GLN A 221 -19.90 -7.22 -1.65
N PRO A 222 -20.79 -6.89 -0.68
CA PRO A 222 -21.81 -5.86 -0.88
C PRO A 222 -21.24 -4.49 -1.25
N VAL A 223 -20.11 -4.09 -0.64
CA VAL A 223 -19.45 -2.81 -0.92
C VAL A 223 -18.93 -2.76 -2.36
N LEU A 224 -18.22 -3.80 -2.79
CA LEU A 224 -17.69 -3.85 -4.15
C LEU A 224 -18.80 -3.95 -5.19
N LEU A 225 -19.85 -4.73 -4.90
CA LEU A 225 -20.98 -4.89 -5.80
C LEU A 225 -21.69 -3.55 -6.01
N GLU A 226 -21.97 -2.81 -4.93
CA GLU A 226 -22.59 -1.49 -5.01
C GLU A 226 -21.70 -0.50 -5.77
N ALA A 227 -20.40 -0.44 -5.45
CA ALA A 227 -19.45 0.42 -6.16
C ALA A 227 -19.39 0.12 -7.67
N GLN A 228 -19.36 -1.16 -8.04
CA GLN A 228 -19.35 -1.59 -9.43
C GLN A 228 -20.66 -1.25 -10.15
N GLN A 229 -21.82 -1.51 -9.53
CA GLN A 229 -23.12 -1.20 -10.11
C GLN A 229 -23.32 0.31 -10.28
N ALA A 230 -22.91 1.11 -9.30
CA ALA A 230 -22.93 2.57 -9.38
C ALA A 230 -21.99 3.08 -10.49
N TYR A 231 -20.80 2.51 -10.64
CA TYR A 231 -19.87 2.87 -11.71
C TYR A 231 -20.43 2.55 -13.10
N LEU A 232 -21.11 1.40 -13.25
CA LEU A 232 -21.74 1.01 -14.51
C LEU A 232 -23.03 1.78 -14.82
N GLY A 233 -23.51 2.63 -13.92
CA GLY A 233 -24.80 3.32 -14.05
C GLY A 233 -26.02 2.41 -13.86
N GLN A 234 -25.83 1.27 -13.19
CA GLN A 234 -26.84 0.22 -13.00
C GLN A 234 -27.41 0.21 -11.57
N GLY A 235 -26.89 1.04 -10.67
CA GLY A 235 -27.33 1.14 -9.28
C GLY A 235 -27.11 2.52 -8.68
N MET A 236 -27.71 2.74 -7.51
CA MET A 236 -27.50 3.94 -6.71
C MET A 236 -26.14 3.87 -6.01
N ASP A 237 -25.49 5.02 -5.87
CA ASP A 237 -24.28 5.17 -5.04
C ASP A 237 -24.69 5.59 -3.63
N CYS A 238 -24.69 4.64 -2.68
CA CYS A 238 -25.09 4.86 -1.29
C CYS A 238 -23.97 4.46 -0.32
N LEU A 239 -22.72 4.34 -0.80
CA LEU A 239 -21.59 3.81 -0.03
C LEU A 239 -21.28 4.63 1.20
N ALA A 240 -21.49 5.95 1.14
CA ALA A 240 -21.35 6.86 2.28
C ALA A 240 -22.24 6.47 3.48
N SER A 241 -23.41 5.84 3.23
CA SER A 241 -24.31 5.37 4.29
C SER A 241 -23.85 4.06 4.95
N ARG A 242 -22.83 3.39 4.40
CA ARG A 242 -22.26 2.12 4.85
C ARG A 242 -20.84 2.27 5.40
N ALA A 243 -20.59 3.35 6.15
CA ALA A 243 -19.25 3.73 6.59
C ALA A 243 -18.43 2.58 7.21
N ASP A 244 -19.03 1.77 8.08
CA ASP A 244 -18.34 0.65 8.74
C ASP A 244 -17.94 -0.46 7.75
N GLN A 245 -18.86 -0.85 6.86
CA GLN A 245 -18.61 -1.88 5.84
C GLN A 245 -17.56 -1.42 4.83
N LEU A 246 -17.62 -0.14 4.44
CA LEU A 246 -16.65 0.48 3.54
C LEU A 246 -15.26 0.53 4.18
N THR A 247 -15.17 0.93 5.43
CA THR A 247 -13.92 0.97 6.19
C THR A 247 -13.30 -0.42 6.29
N ALA A 248 -14.11 -1.43 6.64
CA ALA A 248 -13.67 -2.82 6.68
C ALA A 248 -13.21 -3.34 5.31
N PHE A 249 -13.91 -2.98 4.23
CA PHE A 249 -13.50 -3.30 2.85
C PHE A 249 -12.14 -2.67 2.51
N ILE A 250 -11.97 -1.36 2.79
CA ILE A 250 -10.76 -0.62 2.46
C ILE A 250 -9.56 -1.24 3.16
N TYR A 251 -9.65 -1.50 4.46
CA TYR A 251 -8.55 -2.12 5.21
C TYR A 251 -8.24 -3.54 4.73
N PHE A 252 -9.27 -4.34 4.43
CA PHE A 252 -9.09 -5.69 3.90
C PHE A 252 -8.34 -5.67 2.56
N VAL A 253 -8.80 -4.88 1.59
CA VAL A 253 -8.15 -4.82 0.26
C VAL A 253 -6.77 -4.20 0.33
N LYS A 254 -6.57 -3.16 1.16
CA LYS A 254 -5.24 -2.59 1.40
C LYS A 254 -4.27 -3.63 1.94
N HIS A 255 -4.71 -4.45 2.91
CA HIS A 255 -3.90 -5.52 3.48
C HIS A 255 -3.51 -6.57 2.42
N GLU A 256 -4.49 -7.08 1.68
CA GLU A 256 -4.25 -8.08 0.63
C GLU A 256 -3.31 -7.56 -0.46
N ALA A 257 -3.53 -6.33 -0.94
CA ALA A 257 -2.67 -5.72 -1.95
C ALA A 257 -1.25 -5.47 -1.42
N ALA A 258 -1.12 -4.94 -0.20
CA ALA A 258 0.19 -4.68 0.43
C ALA A 258 0.98 -5.97 0.64
N SER A 259 0.31 -7.08 1.00
CA SER A 259 0.98 -8.38 1.17
C SER A 259 1.66 -8.87 -0.11
N LEU A 260 1.04 -8.61 -1.26
CA LEU A 260 1.55 -8.98 -2.58
C LEU A 260 2.65 -8.04 -3.05
N LEU A 261 2.54 -6.73 -2.77
CA LEU A 261 3.55 -5.74 -3.14
C LEU A 261 4.80 -5.80 -2.26
N GLY A 262 4.66 -6.19 -0.99
CA GLY A 262 5.78 -6.42 -0.07
C GLY A 262 6.46 -7.80 -0.26
N SER A 263 5.79 -8.72 -0.95
CA SER A 263 6.37 -9.99 -1.38
C SER A 263 7.14 -9.76 -2.68
N THR A 264 8.47 -9.86 -2.66
CA THR A 264 9.28 -9.79 -3.88
C THR A 264 8.69 -10.74 -4.94
N PRO A 265 8.28 -10.26 -6.14
CA PRO A 265 7.63 -11.11 -7.13
C PRO A 265 8.63 -12.16 -7.62
N MET A 266 8.37 -13.43 -7.31
CA MET A 266 9.10 -14.55 -7.88
C MET A 266 8.75 -14.64 -9.37
N MET A 267 9.64 -14.10 -10.22
CA MET A 267 9.44 -14.08 -11.67
C MET A 267 8.97 -15.45 -12.20
N SER A 268 7.78 -15.43 -12.81
CA SER A 268 7.27 -16.48 -13.69
C SER A 268 8.27 -16.77 -14.81
N LYS A 269 8.98 -17.90 -14.73
CA LYS A 269 9.73 -18.48 -15.86
C LYS A 269 8.96 -19.66 -16.42
N THR A 270 8.21 -19.42 -17.49
CA THR A 270 7.69 -20.50 -18.35
C THR A 270 8.68 -20.77 -19.49
N LYS A 271 9.24 -22.01 -19.48
CA LYS A 271 9.86 -22.80 -20.58
C LYS A 271 11.01 -22.19 -21.41
N LEU A 272 12.22 -22.77 -21.28
CA LEU A 272 12.78 -23.83 -22.14
C LEU A 272 14.22 -24.17 -21.67
N GLY A 273 14.62 -25.45 -21.75
CA GLY A 273 16.04 -25.84 -21.72
C GLY A 273 16.45 -26.80 -20.60
N ILE A 274 16.47 -28.08 -20.94
CA ILE A 274 17.13 -29.16 -20.20
C ILE A 274 18.62 -28.81 -20.07
N THR A 275 19.18 -28.77 -18.85
CA THR A 275 20.50 -29.34 -18.52
C THR A 275 20.60 -29.53 -17.00
N LYS A 276 20.89 -30.78 -16.59
CA LYS A 276 21.19 -31.21 -15.22
C LYS A 276 22.35 -30.41 -14.64
N TYR A 277 22.12 -29.70 -13.53
CA TYR A 277 23.03 -29.64 -12.39
C TYR A 277 22.20 -29.45 -11.12
N SER A 278 22.00 -30.56 -10.41
CA SER A 278 21.43 -30.59 -9.07
C SER A 278 22.57 -30.41 -8.08
N ILE A 279 22.65 -29.25 -7.41
CA ILE A 279 22.65 -29.12 -5.94
C ILE A 279 22.06 -27.73 -5.65
N VAL A 280 20.72 -27.67 -5.56
CA VAL A 280 20.02 -26.55 -4.93
C VAL A 280 19.73 -27.03 -3.51
N THR A 281 20.35 -26.41 -2.51
CA THR A 281 19.83 -26.45 -1.15
C THR A 281 18.54 -25.63 -1.16
N ASN A 282 17.40 -26.30 -1.27
CA ASN A 282 16.10 -25.70 -0.97
C ASN A 282 16.13 -25.23 0.49
N SER A 283 16.19 -23.92 0.72
CA SER A 283 15.90 -23.34 2.03
C SER A 283 14.40 -23.02 2.11
N THR A 284 13.56 -24.04 2.23
CA THR A 284 12.12 -23.95 2.56
C THR A 284 11.90 -23.75 4.07
N ASP A 285 12.64 -22.80 4.65
CA ASP A 285 12.90 -22.79 6.10
C ASP A 285 12.86 -21.39 6.73
N SER A 286 12.43 -20.37 5.97
CA SER A 286 12.32 -18.98 6.44
C SER A 286 10.99 -18.74 7.15
N VAL A 287 11.07 -18.15 8.36
CA VAL A 287 9.88 -17.64 9.05
C VAL A 287 9.51 -16.29 8.45
N THR A 288 8.24 -16.10 8.11
CA THR A 288 7.69 -14.80 7.68
C THR A 288 6.71 -14.28 8.72
N LEU A 289 6.41 -12.99 8.67
CA LEU A 289 5.44 -12.34 9.55
C LEU A 289 4.33 -11.74 8.70
N ARG A 290 3.09 -11.95 9.12
CA ARG A 290 1.93 -11.19 8.65
C ARG A 290 1.30 -10.47 9.82
N LEU A 291 0.59 -9.38 9.57
CA LEU A 291 -0.22 -8.75 10.61
C LEU A 291 -1.28 -9.73 11.13
N MET A 292 -1.55 -9.63 12.43
CA MET A 292 -2.66 -10.33 13.05
C MET A 292 -3.98 -9.64 12.67
N THR A 293 -5.01 -10.44 12.46
CA THR A 293 -6.37 -9.98 12.17
C THR A 293 -7.34 -10.45 13.25
N GLU A 294 -8.56 -9.91 13.26
CA GLU A 294 -9.60 -10.34 14.21
C GLU A 294 -9.92 -11.84 14.12
N HIS A 295 -9.74 -12.44 12.93
CA HIS A 295 -9.96 -13.87 12.70
C HIS A 295 -8.93 -14.76 13.44
N ASP A 296 -7.78 -14.19 13.79
CA ASP A 296 -6.74 -14.88 14.53
C ASP A 296 -7.02 -14.92 16.03
N LEU A 297 -7.98 -14.13 16.55
CA LEU A 297 -8.21 -13.99 17.99
C LEU A 297 -8.61 -15.31 18.66
N ALA A 298 -9.42 -16.14 17.99
CA ALA A 298 -9.77 -17.45 18.51
C ALA A 298 -8.55 -18.40 18.57
N MET A 299 -7.66 -18.32 17.58
CA MET A 299 -6.41 -19.08 17.54
C MET A 299 -5.43 -18.56 18.61
N LEU A 300 -5.30 -17.25 18.74
CA LEU A 300 -4.47 -16.61 19.75
C LEU A 300 -4.96 -16.94 21.16
N TYR A 301 -6.26 -16.90 21.42
CA TYR A 301 -6.86 -17.35 22.68
C TYR A 301 -6.46 -18.78 23.03
N GLU A 302 -6.50 -19.70 22.05
CA GLU A 302 -6.07 -21.08 22.27
C GLU A 302 -4.57 -21.13 22.61
N TRP A 303 -3.72 -20.39 21.89
CA TRP A 303 -2.28 -20.33 22.16
C TRP A 303 -1.94 -19.74 23.52
N LEU A 304 -2.54 -18.60 23.89
CA LEU A 304 -2.32 -17.92 25.18
C LEU A 304 -2.75 -18.79 26.37
N ASN A 305 -3.58 -19.81 26.14
CA ASN A 305 -3.98 -20.79 27.16
C ASN A 305 -3.11 -22.07 27.20
N ARG A 306 -2.09 -22.19 26.34
CA ARG A 306 -1.13 -23.31 26.37
C ARG A 306 -0.12 -23.13 27.50
N SER A 307 0.12 -24.18 28.27
CA SER A 307 0.91 -24.12 29.52
C SER A 307 2.32 -23.53 29.37
N HIS A 308 3.01 -23.81 28.26
CA HIS A 308 4.36 -23.29 28.01
C HIS A 308 4.39 -21.81 27.59
N ILE A 309 3.24 -21.23 27.21
CA ILE A 309 3.07 -19.80 26.97
C ILE A 309 2.62 -19.13 28.27
N VAL A 310 1.59 -19.67 28.93
CA VAL A 310 1.10 -19.19 30.24
C VAL A 310 2.23 -19.04 31.25
N GLU A 311 3.19 -19.98 31.30
CA GLU A 311 4.38 -19.90 32.17
C GLU A 311 5.14 -18.57 32.08
N TRP A 312 5.13 -17.92 30.91
CA TRP A 312 5.91 -16.71 30.63
C TRP A 312 5.07 -15.50 30.19
N TRP A 313 3.76 -15.68 30.00
CA TRP A 313 2.84 -14.67 29.49
C TRP A 313 1.69 -14.50 30.50
N GLY A 314 1.96 -13.74 31.57
CA GLY A 314 0.99 -13.44 32.64
C GLY A 314 0.86 -14.49 33.76
N GLY A 315 1.16 -15.76 33.51
CA GLY A 315 1.02 -16.83 34.51
C GLY A 315 -0.38 -17.42 34.63
N GLU A 316 -0.53 -18.47 35.45
CA GLU A 316 -1.78 -19.25 35.57
C GLU A 316 -3.00 -18.42 36.01
N GLU A 317 -2.79 -17.42 36.85
CA GLU A 317 -3.87 -16.55 37.35
C GLU A 317 -4.36 -15.55 36.29
N ALA A 318 -3.55 -15.30 35.25
CA ALA A 318 -3.83 -14.33 34.19
C ALA A 318 -4.24 -14.99 32.86
N ARG A 319 -4.65 -16.27 32.87
CA ARG A 319 -5.16 -16.93 31.66
C ARG A 319 -6.35 -16.14 31.10
N PRO A 320 -6.28 -15.66 29.85
CA PRO A 320 -7.35 -14.87 29.30
C PRO A 320 -8.51 -15.77 28.89
N THR A 321 -9.73 -15.31 29.11
CA THR A 321 -10.92 -15.84 28.43
C THR A 321 -10.92 -15.37 26.97
N LEU A 322 -11.76 -15.98 26.12
CA LEU A 322 -11.90 -15.52 24.74
C LEU A 322 -12.38 -14.06 24.67
N ALA A 323 -13.23 -13.63 25.61
CA ALA A 323 -13.69 -12.26 25.70
C ALA A 323 -12.52 -11.30 26.03
N ASP A 324 -11.65 -11.67 26.97
CA ASP A 324 -10.46 -10.86 27.31
C ASP A 324 -9.53 -10.71 26.09
N VAL A 325 -9.33 -11.78 25.31
CA VAL A 325 -8.54 -11.71 24.07
C VAL A 325 -9.22 -10.82 23.03
N GLN A 326 -10.54 -10.89 22.89
CA GLN A 326 -11.28 -10.03 21.97
C GLN A 326 -11.27 -8.56 22.39
N GLU A 327 -11.20 -8.27 23.68
CA GLU A 327 -11.13 -6.91 24.21
C GLU A 327 -9.71 -6.33 24.12
N GLN A 328 -8.68 -7.11 24.48
CA GLN A 328 -7.31 -6.61 24.63
C GLN A 328 -6.45 -6.78 23.37
N TYR A 329 -6.68 -7.83 22.58
CA TYR A 329 -5.83 -8.17 21.43
C TYR A 329 -6.46 -7.81 20.08
N LEU A 330 -7.61 -7.13 20.07
CA LEU A 330 -8.19 -6.62 18.84
C LEU A 330 -7.17 -5.69 18.15
N PRO A 331 -6.87 -5.84 16.85
CA PRO A 331 -5.87 -5.01 16.19
C PRO A 331 -6.13 -3.50 16.31
N SER A 332 -7.40 -3.09 16.36
CA SER A 332 -7.80 -1.70 16.55
C SER A 332 -7.58 -1.17 17.98
N VAL A 333 -7.61 -2.05 18.98
CA VAL A 333 -7.31 -1.72 20.39
C VAL A 333 -5.80 -1.60 20.55
N LEU A 334 -5.05 -2.62 20.10
CA LEU A 334 -3.59 -2.62 20.12
C LEU A 334 -2.99 -1.41 19.39
N ALA A 335 -3.58 -1.00 18.27
CA ALA A 335 -3.13 0.19 17.54
C ALA A 335 -3.29 1.50 18.35
N GLN A 336 -4.29 1.62 19.23
CA GLN A 336 -4.45 2.79 20.11
C GLN A 336 -3.33 2.86 21.14
N GLU A 337 -2.77 1.72 21.51
CA GLU A 337 -1.62 1.57 22.41
C GLU A 337 -0.29 1.57 21.64
N SER A 338 -0.31 1.90 20.34
CA SER A 338 0.88 1.86 19.46
C SER A 338 1.56 0.48 19.39
N VAL A 339 0.77 -0.59 19.58
CA VAL A 339 1.18 -1.99 19.46
C VAL A 339 0.76 -2.54 18.10
N THR A 340 1.68 -3.18 17.39
CA THR A 340 1.43 -3.88 16.13
C THR A 340 1.57 -5.39 16.35
N PRO A 341 0.47 -6.16 16.26
CA PRO A 341 0.50 -7.61 16.41
C PRO A 341 0.76 -8.34 15.08
N TYR A 342 1.49 -9.45 15.16
CA TYR A 342 1.87 -10.30 14.03
C TYR A 342 1.64 -11.78 14.33
N ILE A 343 1.36 -12.54 13.26
CA ILE A 343 1.42 -14.00 13.26
C ILE A 343 2.66 -14.44 12.49
N ALA A 344 3.51 -15.22 13.16
CA ALA A 344 4.67 -15.86 12.57
C ALA A 344 4.25 -17.09 11.77
N MET A 345 4.68 -17.16 10.51
CA MET A 345 4.33 -18.19 9.56
C MET A 345 5.58 -18.99 9.17
N LEU A 346 5.46 -20.30 9.06
CA LEU A 346 6.50 -21.17 8.47
C LEU A 346 5.84 -22.11 7.48
N ASN A 347 6.29 -22.07 6.23
CA ASN A 347 5.72 -22.88 5.15
C ASN A 347 4.20 -22.74 4.99
N GLY A 348 3.68 -21.52 5.21
CA GLY A 348 2.25 -21.20 5.11
C GLY A 348 1.44 -21.50 6.38
N GLU A 349 2.04 -22.14 7.39
CA GLU A 349 1.35 -22.48 8.64
C GLU A 349 1.68 -21.50 9.77
N PRO A 350 0.70 -21.10 10.59
CA PRO A 350 0.93 -20.24 11.75
C PRO A 350 1.69 -21.03 12.84
N ILE A 351 2.83 -20.49 13.28
CA ILE A 351 3.73 -21.14 14.25
C ILE A 351 3.90 -20.36 15.55
N GLY A 352 3.46 -19.11 15.62
CA GLY A 352 3.65 -18.27 16.81
C GLY A 352 3.06 -16.87 16.67
N TYR A 353 3.00 -16.18 17.81
CA TYR A 353 2.60 -14.79 17.92
C TYR A 353 3.83 -13.90 18.12
N ALA A 354 3.78 -12.68 17.60
CA ALA A 354 4.77 -11.66 17.87
C ALA A 354 4.11 -10.28 17.93
N GLN A 355 4.70 -9.34 18.64
CA GLN A 355 4.27 -7.95 18.65
C GLN A 355 5.45 -7.01 18.63
N SER A 356 5.23 -5.80 18.17
CA SER A 356 6.13 -4.68 18.37
C SER A 356 5.36 -3.46 18.84
N TYR A 357 5.95 -2.65 19.71
CA TYR A 357 5.31 -1.43 20.20
C TYR A 357 6.29 -0.26 20.26
N VAL A 358 5.78 0.97 20.23
CA VAL A 358 6.60 2.17 20.45
C VAL A 358 6.96 2.24 21.92
N ALA A 359 8.26 2.21 22.25
CA ALA A 359 8.70 2.20 23.64
C ALA A 359 8.48 3.58 24.32
N LEU A 360 8.66 4.66 23.56
CA LEU A 360 8.39 6.01 24.02
C LEU A 360 6.91 6.17 24.38
N GLY A 361 6.63 6.49 25.64
CA GLY A 361 5.26 6.73 26.09
C GLY A 361 4.43 5.46 26.30
N SER A 362 5.06 4.28 26.32
CA SER A 362 4.42 2.99 26.66
C SER A 362 3.67 3.00 28.00
N GLY A 363 3.96 3.95 28.89
CA GLY A 363 3.17 4.22 30.10
C GLY A 363 3.27 3.15 31.19
N ASP A 364 2.52 3.34 32.27
CA ASP A 364 2.26 2.33 33.33
C ASP A 364 3.49 1.63 33.94
N GLY A 365 4.62 2.35 34.05
CA GLY A 365 5.86 1.84 34.63
C GLY A 365 6.77 1.11 33.64
N TRP A 366 6.40 1.08 32.35
CA TRP A 366 7.22 0.55 31.27
C TRP A 366 8.05 1.66 30.62
N TRP A 367 9.38 1.46 30.56
CA TRP A 367 10.33 2.30 29.82
C TRP A 367 10.26 3.81 30.13
N GLU A 368 10.02 4.21 31.39
CA GLU A 368 9.78 5.61 31.78
C GLU A 368 10.90 6.59 31.37
N GLU A 369 12.13 6.10 31.23
CA GLU A 369 13.30 6.89 30.84
C GLU A 369 13.53 6.93 29.31
N GLU A 370 12.75 6.20 28.51
CA GLU A 370 12.91 6.18 27.06
C GLU A 370 12.38 7.49 26.46
N THR A 371 13.23 8.13 25.63
CA THR A 371 12.95 9.44 25.02
C THR A 371 13.07 9.41 23.50
N ASP A 372 13.61 8.32 22.94
CA ASP A 372 13.81 8.16 21.50
C ASP A 372 12.55 7.57 20.84
N PRO A 373 11.86 8.33 19.96
CA PRO A 373 10.65 7.86 19.26
C PRO A 373 10.92 6.71 18.28
N GLY A 374 12.18 6.47 17.92
CA GLY A 374 12.62 5.36 17.06
C GLY A 374 12.75 4.02 17.78
N VAL A 375 12.57 3.96 19.10
CA VAL A 375 12.73 2.72 19.86
C VAL A 375 11.48 1.85 19.77
N ARG A 376 11.68 0.56 19.50
CA ARG A 376 10.62 -0.44 19.48
C ARG A 376 10.85 -1.52 20.53
N GLY A 377 9.83 -1.81 21.34
CA GLY A 377 9.80 -3.01 22.16
C GLY A 377 9.24 -4.20 21.38
N ILE A 378 9.63 -5.43 21.72
CA ILE A 378 9.10 -6.64 21.10
C ILE A 378 8.81 -7.75 22.11
N ASP A 379 7.77 -8.54 21.83
CA ASP A 379 7.48 -9.81 22.50
C ASP A 379 7.09 -10.87 21.49
N GLN A 380 7.32 -12.14 21.82
CA GLN A 380 6.95 -13.25 20.95
C GLN A 380 6.77 -14.58 21.69
N SER A 381 5.94 -15.45 21.12
CA SER A 381 5.74 -16.82 21.58
C SER A 381 5.65 -17.80 20.41
N LEU A 382 6.08 -19.05 20.62
CA LEU A 382 5.82 -20.14 19.68
C LEU A 382 4.60 -20.93 20.14
N ALA A 383 3.67 -21.16 19.22
CA ALA A 383 2.43 -21.85 19.50
C ALA A 383 2.69 -23.27 20.02
N ASN A 384 3.53 -24.06 19.35
CA ASN A 384 3.69 -25.48 19.66
C ASN A 384 4.90 -25.76 20.58
N ALA A 385 4.66 -26.34 21.76
CA ALA A 385 5.70 -26.70 22.70
C ALA A 385 6.79 -27.62 22.10
N SER A 386 6.41 -28.53 21.19
CA SER A 386 7.32 -29.45 20.52
C SER A 386 8.31 -28.78 19.56
N GLN A 387 8.09 -27.50 19.23
CA GLN A 387 8.95 -26.69 18.37
C GLN A 387 9.98 -25.87 19.17
N LEU A 388 9.85 -25.81 20.49
CA LEU A 388 10.78 -25.10 21.35
C LEU A 388 12.19 -25.72 21.28
N GLY A 389 13.22 -24.87 21.38
CA GLY A 389 14.62 -25.31 21.36
C GLY A 389 15.18 -25.74 20.00
N LYS A 390 14.37 -25.70 18.92
CA LYS A 390 14.77 -26.10 17.56
C LYS A 390 15.25 -24.94 16.67
N GLY A 391 15.51 -23.77 17.25
CA GLY A 391 15.95 -22.58 16.52
C GLY A 391 14.85 -21.75 15.85
N LEU A 392 13.59 -22.21 15.87
CA LEU A 392 12.46 -21.48 15.28
C LEU A 392 12.19 -20.14 15.94
N GLY A 393 12.34 -20.04 17.27
CA GLY A 393 12.21 -18.75 17.97
C GLY A 393 13.24 -17.73 17.48
N THR A 394 14.49 -18.16 17.28
CA THR A 394 15.54 -17.27 16.75
C THR A 394 15.23 -16.82 15.33
N LYS A 395 14.69 -17.71 14.47
CA LYS A 395 14.26 -17.34 13.13
C LYS A 395 13.10 -16.32 13.16
N LEU A 396 12.13 -16.51 14.05
CA LEU A 396 11.03 -15.56 14.26
C LEU A 396 11.55 -14.19 14.71
N VAL A 397 12.38 -14.14 15.75
CA VAL A 397 12.93 -12.86 16.26
C VAL A 397 13.75 -12.15 15.17
N ARG A 398 14.56 -12.88 14.40
CA ARG A 398 15.31 -12.28 13.27
C ARG A 398 14.38 -11.72 12.20
N ALA A 399 13.31 -12.44 11.83
CA ALA A 399 12.32 -11.93 10.88
C ALA A 399 11.64 -10.66 11.39
N LEU A 400 11.34 -10.58 12.69
CA LEU A 400 10.75 -9.39 13.31
C LEU A 400 11.73 -8.21 13.32
N VAL A 401 12.99 -8.47 13.70
CA VAL A 401 14.06 -7.46 13.68
C VAL A 401 14.30 -6.91 12.27
N GLU A 402 14.36 -7.78 11.27
CA GLU A 402 14.51 -7.38 9.86
C GLU A 402 13.32 -6.53 9.40
N LEU A 403 12.10 -6.93 9.75
CA LEU A 403 10.88 -6.19 9.43
C LEU A 403 10.90 -4.78 10.05
N LEU A 404 11.30 -4.66 11.33
CA LEU A 404 11.32 -3.39 12.04
C LEU A 404 12.43 -2.45 11.54
N PHE A 405 13.64 -2.96 11.26
CA PHE A 405 14.73 -2.11 10.77
C PHE A 405 14.59 -1.67 9.30
N ASN A 406 13.64 -2.23 8.54
CA ASN A 406 13.30 -1.72 7.20
C ASN A 406 12.72 -0.30 7.24
N ASP A 407 12.11 0.10 8.35
CA ASP A 407 11.76 1.49 8.62
C ASP A 407 13.02 2.24 9.08
N PRO A 408 13.54 3.23 8.34
CA PRO A 408 14.76 3.95 8.70
C PRO A 408 14.64 4.74 10.02
N GLU A 409 13.43 5.02 10.50
CA GLU A 409 13.21 5.73 11.76
C GLU A 409 13.46 4.84 12.99
N VAL A 410 13.47 3.51 12.83
CA VAL A 410 13.72 2.59 13.95
C VAL A 410 15.21 2.61 14.33
N THR A 411 15.56 3.06 15.52
CA THR A 411 16.95 3.25 15.97
C THR A 411 17.47 2.04 16.77
N LYS A 412 16.59 1.44 17.58
CA LYS A 412 16.89 0.38 18.54
C LYS A 412 15.66 -0.49 18.76
N ILE A 413 15.88 -1.79 18.88
CA ILE A 413 14.86 -2.76 19.29
C ILE A 413 15.23 -3.29 20.66
N GLN A 414 14.27 -3.40 21.57
CA GLN A 414 14.47 -3.84 22.94
C GLN A 414 13.44 -4.88 23.40
N THR A 415 13.80 -5.62 24.44
CA THR A 415 12.96 -6.66 25.05
C THR A 415 13.44 -6.96 26.47
N ASP A 416 12.58 -7.59 27.25
CA ASP A 416 12.70 -7.72 28.70
C ASP A 416 12.31 -9.13 29.20
N PRO A 417 12.89 -10.22 28.68
CA PRO A 417 12.57 -11.56 29.17
C PRO A 417 12.85 -11.69 30.67
N SER A 418 11.99 -12.45 31.35
CA SER A 418 12.22 -12.88 32.74
C SER A 418 13.63 -13.48 32.92
N PRO A 419 14.36 -13.15 34.01
CA PRO A 419 15.71 -13.64 34.27
C PRO A 419 15.83 -15.16 34.38
N SER A 420 14.72 -15.84 34.71
CA SER A 420 14.65 -17.31 34.76
C SER A 420 14.31 -17.94 33.40
N ASN A 421 13.86 -17.16 32.41
CA ASN A 421 13.56 -17.64 31.05
C ASN A 421 14.83 -17.75 30.18
N LEU A 422 15.74 -18.64 30.58
CA LEU A 422 17.02 -18.86 29.90
C LEU A 422 16.86 -19.24 28.41
N ARG A 423 15.70 -19.81 28.04
CA ARG A 423 15.36 -20.15 26.65
C ARG A 423 15.13 -18.89 25.82
N ALA A 424 14.33 -17.94 26.30
CA ALA A 424 14.09 -16.67 25.62
C ALA A 424 15.37 -15.84 25.53
N ILE A 425 16.13 -15.73 26.63
CA ILE A 425 17.39 -14.99 26.65
C ILE A 425 18.36 -15.51 25.59
N ARG A 426 18.59 -16.83 25.53
CA ARG A 426 19.44 -17.44 24.48
C ARG A 426 18.88 -17.27 23.07
N CYS A 427 17.56 -17.17 22.93
CA CYS A 427 16.90 -16.92 21.66
C CYS A 427 17.25 -15.51 21.14
N TYR A 428 17.14 -14.49 21.99
CA TYR A 428 17.49 -13.11 21.67
C TYR A 428 18.99 -12.93 21.43
N GLU A 429 19.86 -13.53 22.26
CA GLU A 429 21.33 -13.51 22.03
C GLU A 429 21.70 -14.03 20.64
N LYS A 430 21.11 -15.16 20.23
CA LYS A 430 21.33 -15.72 18.89
C LYS A 430 20.73 -14.86 17.78
N ALA A 431 19.71 -14.06 18.09
CA ALA A 431 19.11 -13.13 17.13
C ALA A 431 19.92 -11.84 16.95
N GLY A 432 20.89 -11.57 17.82
CA GLY A 432 21.77 -10.40 17.75
C GLY A 432 21.56 -9.39 18.88
N PHE A 433 20.76 -9.72 19.89
CA PHE A 433 20.56 -8.86 21.05
C PHE A 433 21.68 -9.02 22.08
N GLU A 434 22.06 -7.91 22.70
CA GLU A 434 23.02 -7.83 23.79
C GLU A 434 22.31 -7.52 25.10
N ARG A 435 22.75 -8.14 26.19
CA ARG A 435 22.25 -7.83 27.55
C ARG A 435 22.86 -6.52 28.03
N GLN A 436 22.02 -5.59 28.47
CA GLN A 436 22.44 -4.30 29.01
C GLN A 436 22.35 -4.24 30.55
N GLY A 437 21.52 -5.10 31.16
CA GLY A 437 21.40 -5.17 32.62
C GLY A 437 20.11 -5.87 33.06
N THR A 438 19.74 -5.64 34.32
CA THR A 438 18.44 -6.02 34.88
C THR A 438 17.66 -4.77 35.18
N VAL A 439 16.40 -4.74 34.78
CA VAL A 439 15.44 -3.67 35.07
C VAL A 439 14.27 -4.22 35.87
N THR A 440 13.51 -3.34 36.53
CA THR A 440 12.24 -3.71 37.16
C THR A 440 11.13 -3.22 36.26
N THR A 441 10.30 -4.14 35.78
CA THR A 441 9.07 -3.84 35.03
C THR A 441 7.86 -4.04 35.95
N PRO A 442 6.65 -3.63 35.52
CA PRO A 442 5.41 -3.94 36.24
C PRO A 442 5.21 -5.43 36.54
N ASP A 443 5.76 -6.32 35.71
CA ASP A 443 5.70 -7.78 35.88
C ASP A 443 6.85 -8.34 36.74
N GLY A 444 7.74 -7.47 37.23
CA GLY A 444 8.86 -7.81 38.10
C GLY A 444 10.23 -7.65 37.46
N PRO A 445 11.28 -8.28 38.02
CA PRO A 445 12.63 -8.17 37.47
C PRO A 445 12.72 -8.78 36.06
N ALA A 446 13.35 -8.08 35.12
CA ALA A 446 13.55 -8.47 33.73
C ALA A 446 14.99 -8.25 33.28
N VAL A 447 15.47 -9.06 32.32
CA VAL A 447 16.78 -8.83 31.68
C VAL A 447 16.59 -7.87 30.51
N TYR A 448 17.12 -6.65 30.62
CA TYR A 448 17.06 -5.68 29.54
C TYR A 448 18.01 -6.07 28.42
N MET A 449 17.47 -6.35 27.25
CA MET A 449 18.22 -6.76 26.07
C MET A 449 17.90 -5.85 24.89
N VAL A 450 18.94 -5.49 24.12
CA VAL A 450 18.80 -4.54 23.00
C VAL A 450 19.55 -5.02 21.77
N GLN A 451 19.04 -4.63 20.60
CA GLN A 451 19.75 -4.68 19.33
C GLN A 451 19.65 -3.31 18.67
N THR A 452 20.78 -2.66 18.40
CA THR A 452 20.80 -1.35 17.73
C THR A 452 20.85 -1.53 16.22
N ARG A 453 20.36 -0.52 15.47
CA ARG A 453 20.49 -0.49 14.01
C ARG A 453 21.93 -0.69 13.56
N GLN A 454 22.86 0.01 14.22
CA GLN A 454 24.29 -0.09 13.90
C GLN A 454 24.84 -1.51 14.08
N ALA A 455 24.44 -2.23 15.14
CA ALA A 455 24.84 -3.62 15.35
C ALA A 455 24.25 -4.54 14.27
N PHE A 456 22.98 -4.36 13.94
CA PHE A 456 22.29 -5.10 12.89
C PHE A 456 22.95 -4.92 11.51
N GLU A 457 23.27 -3.68 11.11
CA GLU A 457 23.89 -3.37 9.82
C GLU A 457 25.32 -3.92 9.70
N ARG A 458 26.11 -3.91 10.78
CA ARG A 458 27.43 -4.55 10.82
C ARG A 458 27.33 -6.05 10.54
N THR A 459 26.42 -6.75 11.21
CA THR A 459 26.25 -8.19 11.02
C THR A 459 25.79 -8.60 9.61
N ARG A 460 25.14 -7.71 8.85
CA ARG A 460 24.77 -7.94 7.44
C ARG A 460 25.90 -7.61 6.46
N SER A 461 26.81 -6.73 6.84
CA SER A 461 27.96 -6.37 6.01
C SER A 461 29.06 -7.44 6.05
N ASP A 462 29.10 -8.22 7.13
CA ASP A 462 30.06 -9.31 7.37
C ASP A 462 29.56 -10.70 6.90
N ALA A 463 28.29 -10.81 6.46
CA ALA A 463 27.64 -12.04 6.01
C ALA A 463 27.50 -12.08 4.48
#